data_AF-A0A7S1K5D7-F1
#
_entry.id   AF-A0A7S1K5D7-F1
#
_cell.length_a   1.000
_cell.length_b   1.000
_cell.length_c   1.000
_cell.angle_alpha   90.00
_cell.angle_beta   90.00
_cell.angle_gamma   90.00
#
_symmetry.space_group_name_H-M   'P 1'
#
loop_
_entity.id
_entity.type
_entity.pdbx_description
1 polymer ?
#
loop_
_entity_poly.entity_id
_entity_poly.type
_entity_poly.pdbx_seq_one_letter_code
_entity_poly.pdbx_strand_id
1 'polypeptide(L)'
;MRELLSSRVVDRLVEWCPTVLSMNETTLLQRVTAISSLLHLDMAGLRKILLQCPAILQLHPEANLQPKIRRLRELLPGANATHVFSQCPSLLTQDFESSIPMKLRYLRSMLPTIDTQKLVMDAPFLLCRDVETTLPEKIQAMRAFLPANTDVGKVVSKFPNVLAYDVKGTLTGRFRALAEMFGE
;
A
#
# COMPACT_ATOMS: atom_id res chain seq x y z
N MET A 1 -5.82 15.78 24.59
CA MET A 1 -6.12 14.37 24.99
C MET A 1 -7.61 14.03 25.01
N ARG A 2 -8.51 14.89 25.52
CA ARG A 2 -9.97 14.61 25.55
C ARG A 2 -10.60 14.30 24.17
N GLU A 3 -10.06 14.82 23.08
CA GLU A 3 -10.58 14.52 21.72
C GLU A 3 -10.17 13.16 21.14
N LEU A 4 -9.10 12.53 21.65
CA LEU A 4 -8.72 11.18 21.22
C LEU A 4 -9.66 10.12 21.79
N LEU A 5 -10.25 10.37 22.97
CA LEU A 5 -10.96 9.40 23.79
C LEU A 5 -12.45 9.19 23.45
N SER A 6 -13.03 9.96 22.53
CA SER A 6 -14.44 9.83 22.11
C SER A 6 -14.60 9.27 20.68
N SER A 7 -13.63 8.53 20.16
CA SER A 7 -13.55 8.27 18.73
C SER A 7 -13.36 6.80 18.40
N ARG A 8 -13.92 6.37 17.26
CA ARG A 8 -13.69 5.07 16.60
C ARG A 8 -12.25 4.55 16.61
N VAL A 9 -11.26 5.44 16.79
CA VAL A 9 -9.84 5.10 16.93
C VAL A 9 -9.59 4.29 18.20
N VAL A 10 -10.18 4.68 19.33
CA VAL A 10 -10.03 3.95 20.60
C VAL A 10 -10.65 2.57 20.49
N ASP A 11 -11.87 2.48 19.96
CA ASP A 11 -12.54 1.19 19.73
C ASP A 11 -11.66 0.28 18.86
N ARG A 12 -11.15 0.81 17.74
CA ARG A 12 -10.25 0.09 16.83
C ARG A 12 -8.99 -0.38 17.54
N LEU A 13 -8.37 0.49 18.35
CA LEU A 13 -7.14 0.21 19.07
C LEU A 13 -7.35 -0.90 20.10
N VAL A 14 -8.42 -0.84 20.89
CA VAL A 14 -8.75 -1.85 21.90
C VAL A 14 -9.09 -3.19 21.24
N GLU A 15 -9.88 -3.17 20.16
CA GLU A 15 -10.32 -4.37 19.46
C GLU A 15 -9.18 -5.08 18.72
N TRP A 16 -8.31 -4.34 18.01
CA TRP A 16 -7.30 -4.93 17.13
C TRP A 16 -5.87 -4.89 17.69
N CYS A 17 -5.63 -4.11 18.73
CA CYS A 17 -4.33 -3.96 19.36
C CYS A 17 -4.47 -3.76 20.88
N PRO A 18 -5.10 -4.70 21.62
CA PRO A 18 -5.37 -4.55 23.05
C PRO A 18 -4.10 -4.34 23.88
N THR A 19 -2.95 -4.79 23.38
CA THR A 19 -1.63 -4.55 23.97
C THR A 19 -1.26 -3.06 24.06
N VAL A 20 -2.00 -2.15 23.40
CA VAL A 20 -1.82 -0.71 23.59
C VAL A 20 -2.14 -0.28 25.03
N LEU A 21 -3.02 -1.01 25.71
CA LEU A 21 -3.43 -0.73 27.10
C LEU A 21 -2.33 -1.07 28.13
N SER A 22 -1.28 -1.80 27.74
CA SER A 22 -0.12 -2.04 28.62
C SER A 22 0.87 -0.87 28.62
N MET A 23 0.72 0.08 27.70
CA MET A 23 1.58 1.27 27.64
C MET A 23 1.10 2.33 28.63
N ASN A 24 2.03 2.97 29.33
CA ASN A 24 1.72 4.16 30.09
C ASN A 24 1.47 5.38 29.17
N GLU A 25 0.86 6.42 29.73
CA GLU A 25 0.51 7.65 29.02
C GLU A 25 1.72 8.32 28.35
N THR A 26 2.87 8.35 29.04
CA THR A 26 4.10 8.97 28.53
C THR A 26 4.60 8.25 27.29
N THR A 27 4.68 6.92 27.32
CA THR A 27 5.09 6.09 26.18
C THR A 27 4.12 6.27 25.01
N LEU A 28 2.82 6.29 25.27
CA LEU A 28 1.82 6.46 24.22
C LEU A 28 1.98 7.83 23.53
N LEU A 29 2.14 8.89 24.32
CA LEU A 29 2.36 10.25 23.81
C LEU A 29 3.66 10.33 22.99
N GLN A 30 4.76 9.78 23.51
CA GLN A 30 6.04 9.72 22.81
C GLN A 30 5.92 9.04 21.44
N ARG A 31 5.24 7.89 21.39
CA ARG A 31 5.05 7.15 20.14
C ARG A 31 4.19 7.92 19.15
N VAL A 32 3.07 8.49 19.60
CA VAL A 32 2.19 9.31 18.76
C VAL A 32 2.94 10.51 18.19
N THR A 33 3.67 11.24 19.03
CA THR A 33 4.45 12.41 18.61
C THR A 33 5.56 12.03 17.64
N ALA A 34 6.30 10.95 17.91
CA ALA A 34 7.37 10.49 17.04
C ALA A 34 6.84 10.03 15.67
N ILE A 35 5.74 9.27 15.62
CA ILE A 35 5.11 8.85 14.36
C ILE A 35 4.64 10.06 13.56
N SER A 36 3.95 11.00 14.21
CA SER A 36 3.47 12.24 13.58
C SER A 36 4.64 13.07 13.04
N SER A 37 5.74 13.19 13.78
CA SER A 37 6.94 13.92 13.37
C SER A 37 7.66 13.24 12.19
N LEU A 38 7.94 11.93 12.29
CA LEU A 38 8.66 11.16 11.27
C LEU A 38 7.93 11.10 9.93
N LEU A 39 6.60 11.05 9.97
CA LEU A 39 5.75 11.03 8.78
C LEU A 39 5.16 12.40 8.44
N HIS A 40 5.52 13.48 9.14
CA HIS A 40 4.97 14.82 8.89
C HIS A 40 3.43 14.85 8.82
N LEU A 41 2.77 14.14 9.73
CA LEU A 41 1.31 13.99 9.76
C LEU A 41 0.68 14.97 10.75
N ASP A 42 -0.45 15.56 10.35
CA ASP A 42 -1.37 16.19 11.27
C ASP A 42 -2.22 15.13 12.02
N MET A 43 -3.09 15.59 12.93
CA MET A 43 -3.95 14.69 13.70
C MET A 43 -4.95 13.92 12.84
N ALA A 44 -5.38 14.48 11.70
CA ALA A 44 -6.30 13.80 10.79
C ALA A 44 -5.60 12.63 10.07
N GLY A 45 -4.40 12.86 9.55
CA GLY A 45 -3.55 11.86 8.94
C GLY A 45 -3.17 10.76 9.93
N LEU A 46 -2.79 11.12 11.15
CA LEU A 46 -2.51 10.15 12.21
C LEU A 46 -3.74 9.28 12.52
N ARG A 47 -4.93 9.89 12.70
CA ARG A 47 -6.18 9.15 12.93
C ARG A 47 -6.46 8.16 11.80
N LYS A 48 -6.27 8.57 10.55
CA LYS A 48 -6.46 7.69 9.37
C LYS A 48 -5.54 6.48 9.45
N ILE A 49 -4.25 6.68 9.75
CA ILE A 49 -3.28 5.59 9.90
C ILE A 49 -3.67 4.66 11.05
N LEU A 50 -4.02 5.19 12.23
CA LEU A 50 -4.39 4.37 13.39
C LEU A 50 -5.67 3.55 13.16
N LEU A 51 -6.62 4.06 12.38
CA LEU A 51 -7.81 3.31 11.97
C LEU A 51 -7.49 2.15 11.00
N GLN A 52 -6.42 2.26 10.22
CA GLN A 52 -6.04 1.25 9.22
C GLN A 52 -4.97 0.28 9.72
N CYS A 53 -4.06 0.74 10.58
CA CYS A 53 -2.94 -0.03 11.11
C CYS A 53 -2.69 0.36 12.58
N PRO A 54 -3.55 -0.08 13.52
CA PRO A 54 -3.41 0.24 14.94
C PRO A 54 -2.09 -0.30 15.53
N ALA A 55 -1.58 -1.41 14.99
CA ALA A 55 -0.32 -2.03 15.40
C ALA A 55 0.92 -1.13 15.22
N ILE A 56 0.83 -0.02 14.47
CA ILE A 56 1.93 0.94 14.33
C ILE A 56 2.39 1.49 15.69
N LEU A 57 1.48 1.62 16.67
CA LEU A 57 1.83 2.07 18.02
C LEU A 57 2.67 1.05 18.78
N GLN A 58 2.70 -0.21 18.38
CA GLN A 58 3.57 -1.22 19.00
C GLN A 58 5.02 -1.11 18.51
N LEU A 59 5.22 -0.57 17.31
CA LEU A 59 6.55 -0.39 16.73
C LEU A 59 7.27 0.77 17.42
N HIS A 60 8.54 0.59 17.75
CA HIS A 60 9.39 1.68 18.21
C HIS A 60 9.69 2.60 17.02
N PRO A 61 9.26 3.87 17.00
CA PRO A 61 9.30 4.71 15.80
C PRO A 61 10.72 4.86 15.21
N GLU A 62 11.69 5.18 16.05
CA GLU A 62 13.08 5.39 15.64
C GLU A 62 13.76 4.09 15.19
N ALA A 63 13.51 2.98 15.88
CA ALA A 63 14.13 1.71 15.55
C ALA A 63 13.44 0.97 14.38
N ASN A 64 12.16 1.27 14.08
CA ASN A 64 11.38 0.54 13.08
C ASN A 64 10.93 1.41 11.90
N LEU A 65 10.38 2.61 12.15
CA LEU A 65 9.86 3.46 11.08
C LEU A 65 10.99 4.21 10.37
N GLN A 66 11.96 4.76 11.10
CA GLN A 66 13.04 5.53 10.49
C GLN A 66 13.88 4.71 9.49
N PRO A 67 14.29 3.45 9.77
CA PRO A 67 14.97 2.62 8.80
C PRO A 67 14.10 2.32 7.57
N LYS A 68 12.80 2.04 7.76
CA LYS A 68 11.88 1.79 6.65
C LYS A 68 11.66 3.02 5.77
N ILE A 69 11.57 4.21 6.36
CA ILE A 69 11.50 5.47 5.62
C ILE A 69 12.77 5.69 4.80
N ARG A 70 13.95 5.45 5.38
CA ARG A 70 15.23 5.54 4.67
C ARG A 70 15.27 4.54 3.51
N ARG A 71 14.96 3.28 3.79
CA ARG A 71 15.00 2.20 2.81
C ARG A 71 14.01 2.42 1.66
N LEU A 72 12.81 2.94 1.96
CA LEU A 72 11.85 3.35 0.95
C LEU A 72 12.45 4.39 -0.01
N ARG A 73 13.13 5.42 0.51
CA ARG A 73 13.75 6.47 -0.32
C ARG A 73 14.93 5.97 -1.15
N GLU A 74 15.67 4.98 -0.66
CA GLU A 74 16.74 4.32 -1.43
C GLU A 74 16.16 3.48 -2.58
N LEU A 75 15.09 2.73 -2.32
CA LEU A 75 14.45 1.87 -3.33
C LEU A 75 13.64 2.67 -4.36
N LEU A 76 13.04 3.78 -3.92
CA LEU A 76 12.20 4.67 -4.71
C LEU A 76 12.69 6.12 -4.53
N PRO A 77 13.74 6.53 -5.26
CA PRO A 77 14.22 7.90 -5.24
C PRO A 77 13.09 8.89 -5.58
N GLY A 78 12.91 9.91 -4.74
CA GLY A 78 11.82 10.89 -4.88
C GLY A 78 10.50 10.48 -4.21
N ALA A 79 10.41 9.29 -3.59
CA ALA A 79 9.21 8.89 -2.89
C ALA A 79 8.91 9.79 -1.68
N ASN A 80 7.68 10.30 -1.66
CA ASN A 80 7.12 10.93 -0.47
C ASN A 80 6.65 9.83 0.50
N ALA A 81 7.46 9.54 1.52
CA ALA A 81 7.17 8.51 2.51
C ALA A 81 5.83 8.75 3.23
N THR A 82 5.50 10.00 3.56
CA THR A 82 4.21 10.37 4.15
C THR A 82 3.05 9.96 3.25
N HIS A 83 3.14 10.26 1.96
CA HIS A 83 2.12 9.87 0.99
C HIS A 83 1.98 8.35 0.90
N VAL A 84 3.10 7.64 0.73
CA VAL A 84 3.14 6.17 0.58
C VAL A 84 2.54 5.47 1.81
N PHE A 85 2.99 5.82 3.01
CA PHE A 85 2.54 5.17 4.24
C PHE A 85 1.14 5.59 4.67
N SER A 86 0.68 6.81 4.33
CA SER A 86 -0.71 7.22 4.60
C SER A 86 -1.72 6.60 3.64
N GLN A 87 -1.27 6.13 2.46
CA GLN A 87 -2.11 5.39 1.51
C GLN A 87 -2.12 3.88 1.76
N CYS A 88 -0.96 3.26 2.07
CA CYS A 88 -0.89 1.86 2.49
C CYS A 88 -0.13 1.72 3.82
N PRO A 89 -0.78 2.00 4.98
CA PRO A 89 -0.14 1.86 6.29
C PRO A 89 0.42 0.47 6.59
N SER A 90 -0.17 -0.58 5.99
CA SER A 90 0.32 -1.95 6.11
C SER A 90 1.73 -2.15 5.51
N LEU A 91 2.24 -1.23 4.67
CA LEU A 91 3.65 -1.29 4.27
C LEU A 91 4.60 -1.23 5.46
N LEU A 92 4.22 -0.55 6.54
CA LEU A 92 5.06 -0.46 7.74
C LEU A 92 5.27 -1.80 8.43
N THR A 93 4.50 -2.84 8.10
CA THR A 93 4.72 -4.21 8.61
C THR A 93 5.47 -5.10 7.62
N GLN A 94 5.69 -4.65 6.38
CA GLN A 94 6.42 -5.42 5.36
C GLN A 94 7.93 -5.38 5.57
N ASP A 95 8.62 -6.36 5.01
CA ASP A 95 10.08 -6.42 4.99
C ASP A 95 10.67 -5.60 3.84
N PHE A 96 11.43 -4.56 4.20
CA PHE A 96 12.07 -3.65 3.25
C PHE A 96 13.45 -4.12 2.78
N GLU A 97 14.02 -5.15 3.40
CA GLU A 97 15.35 -5.65 3.04
C GLU A 97 15.31 -6.72 1.96
N SER A 98 14.33 -7.62 2.00
CA SER A 98 14.19 -8.68 0.99
C SER A 98 12.89 -8.59 0.20
N SER A 99 11.73 -8.47 0.87
CA SER A 99 10.43 -8.57 0.21
C SER A 99 10.15 -7.41 -0.73
N ILE A 100 10.21 -6.15 -0.25
CA ILE A 100 9.93 -4.98 -1.11
C ILE A 100 10.85 -4.92 -2.35
N PRO A 101 12.18 -5.07 -2.25
CA PRO A 101 13.06 -5.10 -3.42
C PRO A 101 12.70 -6.21 -4.42
N MET A 102 12.34 -7.40 -3.93
CA MET A 102 11.91 -8.52 -4.78
C MET A 102 10.64 -8.16 -5.56
N LYS A 103 9.62 -7.61 -4.89
CA LYS A 103 8.37 -7.17 -5.51
C LYS A 103 8.60 -6.08 -6.57
N LEU A 104 9.48 -5.11 -6.29
CA LEU A 104 9.84 -4.06 -7.24
C LEU A 104 10.50 -4.62 -8.50
N ARG A 105 11.44 -5.57 -8.34
CA ARG A 105 12.10 -6.24 -9.46
C ARG A 105 11.09 -7.02 -10.30
N TYR A 106 10.18 -7.72 -9.65
CA TYR A 106 9.16 -8.53 -10.32
C TYR A 106 8.15 -7.67 -11.11
N LEU A 107 7.69 -6.56 -10.51
CA LEU A 107 6.84 -5.59 -11.20
C LEU A 107 7.55 -5.02 -12.44
N ARG A 108 8.86 -4.70 -12.33
CA ARG A 108 9.65 -4.19 -13.45
C ARG A 108 9.83 -5.22 -14.57
N SER A 109 10.01 -6.50 -14.24
CA SER A 109 10.13 -7.55 -15.27
C SER A 109 8.81 -7.83 -15.98
N MET A 110 7.68 -7.73 -15.27
CA MET A 110 6.35 -7.98 -15.83
C MET A 110 5.77 -6.80 -16.60
N LEU A 111 6.18 -5.57 -16.25
CA LEU A 111 5.71 -4.32 -16.85
C LEU A 111 6.90 -3.46 -17.33
N PRO A 112 7.70 -3.94 -18.30
CA PRO A 112 8.96 -3.30 -18.69
C PRO A 112 8.79 -1.97 -19.43
N THR A 113 7.58 -1.67 -19.91
CA THR A 113 7.27 -0.50 -20.74
C THR A 113 6.91 0.76 -19.95
N ILE A 114 6.84 0.66 -18.61
CA ILE A 114 6.43 1.76 -17.73
C ILE A 114 7.44 2.01 -16.62
N ASP A 115 7.40 3.23 -16.09
CA ASP A 115 8.13 3.57 -14.87
C ASP A 115 7.47 2.89 -13.67
N THR A 116 8.04 1.76 -13.25
CA THR A 116 7.60 0.98 -12.09
C THR A 116 7.70 1.79 -10.79
N GLN A 117 8.69 2.67 -10.67
CA GLN A 117 8.86 3.47 -9.45
C GLN A 117 7.71 4.46 -9.32
N LYS A 118 7.40 5.18 -10.40
CA LYS A 118 6.25 6.07 -10.46
C LYS A 118 4.94 5.33 -10.20
N LEU A 119 4.73 4.18 -10.83
CA LEU A 119 3.54 3.35 -10.61
C LEU A 119 3.35 3.02 -9.12
N VAL A 120 4.42 2.60 -8.44
CA VAL A 120 4.35 2.20 -7.04
C VAL A 120 4.17 3.39 -6.11
N MET A 121 4.70 4.57 -6.45
CA MET A 121 4.45 5.80 -5.70
C MET A 121 2.98 6.24 -5.79
N ASP A 122 2.37 6.07 -6.95
CA ASP A 122 0.96 6.39 -7.20
C ASP A 122 0.01 5.30 -6.66
N ALA A 123 0.47 4.04 -6.61
CA ALA A 123 -0.29 2.89 -6.15
C ALA A 123 0.49 2.01 -5.16
N PRO A 124 0.75 2.47 -3.93
CA PRO A 124 1.55 1.75 -2.94
C PRO A 124 1.00 0.36 -2.55
N PHE A 125 -0.31 0.14 -2.73
CA PHE A 125 -0.95 -1.14 -2.44
C PHE A 125 -0.36 -2.30 -3.25
N LEU A 126 0.29 -2.03 -4.38
CA LEU A 126 0.98 -3.04 -5.19
C LEU A 126 2.09 -3.74 -4.40
N LEU A 127 2.74 -3.02 -3.48
CA LEU A 127 3.75 -3.58 -2.59
C LEU A 127 3.16 -4.34 -1.40
N CYS A 128 1.88 -4.11 -1.09
CA CYS A 128 1.16 -4.75 0.01
C CYS A 128 0.61 -6.15 -0.37
N ARG A 129 0.66 -6.53 -1.65
CA ARG A 129 0.13 -7.79 -2.17
C ARG A 129 1.24 -8.77 -2.53
N ASP A 130 0.86 -10.03 -2.72
CA ASP A 130 1.72 -11.02 -3.35
C ASP A 130 1.67 -10.83 -4.87
N VAL A 131 2.66 -10.09 -5.37
CA VAL A 131 2.81 -9.82 -6.80
C VAL A 131 3.47 -10.99 -7.53
N GLU A 132 4.14 -11.90 -6.85
CA GLU A 132 4.88 -12.98 -7.50
C GLU A 132 3.94 -14.08 -7.97
N THR A 133 2.96 -14.43 -7.13
CA THR A 133 1.98 -15.47 -7.46
C THR A 133 0.83 -14.93 -8.31
N THR A 134 0.34 -13.72 -8.01
CA THR A 134 -0.91 -13.25 -8.63
C THR A 134 -0.70 -12.49 -9.93
N LEU A 135 0.40 -11.74 -10.07
CA LEU A 135 0.60 -10.83 -11.22
C LEU A 135 0.67 -11.56 -12.57
N PRO A 136 1.34 -12.72 -12.72
CA PRO A 136 1.42 -13.43 -13.99
C PRO A 136 0.04 -13.77 -14.57
N GLU A 137 -0.84 -14.34 -13.73
CA GLU A 137 -2.21 -14.67 -14.12
C GLU A 137 -2.99 -13.43 -14.55
N LYS A 138 -2.80 -12.30 -13.84
CA LYS A 138 -3.49 -11.03 -14.20
C LYS A 138 -3.01 -10.49 -15.54
N ILE A 139 -1.70 -10.46 -15.75
CA ILE A 139 -1.11 -9.95 -16.99
C ILE A 139 -1.51 -10.84 -18.16
N GLN A 140 -1.48 -12.17 -18.00
CA GLN A 140 -1.90 -13.10 -19.04
C GLN A 140 -3.37 -12.92 -19.39
N ALA A 141 -4.26 -12.83 -18.39
CA ALA A 141 -5.67 -12.60 -18.65
C ALA A 141 -5.93 -11.26 -19.35
N MET A 142 -5.26 -10.18 -18.92
CA MET A 142 -5.37 -8.89 -19.61
C MET A 142 -4.91 -8.99 -21.06
N ARG A 143 -3.81 -9.69 -21.37
CA ARG A 143 -3.36 -9.92 -22.75
C ARG A 143 -4.37 -10.70 -23.59
N ALA A 144 -5.13 -11.62 -22.98
CA ALA A 144 -6.14 -12.40 -23.68
C ALA A 144 -7.38 -11.58 -24.09
N PHE A 145 -7.69 -10.51 -23.36
CA PHE A 145 -8.88 -9.67 -23.61
C PHE A 145 -8.58 -8.33 -24.27
N LEU A 146 -7.36 -7.83 -24.15
CA LEU A 146 -6.97 -6.56 -24.77
C LEU A 146 -6.70 -6.75 -26.28
N PRO A 147 -6.92 -5.71 -27.10
CA PRO A 147 -6.54 -5.75 -28.50
C PRO A 147 -5.06 -6.10 -28.68
N ALA A 148 -4.72 -6.87 -29.71
CA ALA A 148 -3.39 -7.49 -29.90
C ALA A 148 -2.18 -6.55 -29.77
N ASN A 149 -2.35 -5.27 -30.11
CA ASN A 149 -1.30 -4.25 -30.05
C ASN A 149 -1.34 -3.38 -28.77
N THR A 150 -2.19 -3.73 -27.80
CA THR A 150 -2.34 -2.96 -26.57
C THR A 150 -1.28 -3.36 -25.55
N ASP A 151 -0.49 -2.39 -25.14
CA ASP A 151 0.47 -2.56 -24.06
C ASP A 151 -0.24 -2.58 -22.69
N VAL A 152 -0.19 -3.73 -22.02
CA VAL A 152 -0.73 -3.90 -20.66
C VAL A 152 -0.13 -2.90 -19.67
N GLY A 153 1.16 -2.55 -19.82
CA GLY A 153 1.80 -1.53 -18.98
C GLY A 153 1.12 -0.18 -19.09
N LYS A 154 0.71 0.23 -20.29
CA LYS A 154 -0.04 1.49 -20.50
C LYS A 154 -1.43 1.45 -19.85
N VAL A 155 -2.08 0.28 -19.83
CA VAL A 155 -3.36 0.11 -19.12
C VAL A 155 -3.15 0.22 -17.61
N VAL A 156 -2.16 -0.49 -17.07
CA VAL A 156 -1.83 -0.51 -15.64
C VAL A 156 -1.39 0.88 -15.15
N SER A 157 -0.59 1.60 -15.92
CA SER A 157 -0.15 2.97 -15.54
C SER A 157 -1.30 3.97 -15.48
N LYS A 158 -2.32 3.84 -16.33
CA LYS A 158 -3.53 4.68 -16.27
C LYS A 158 -4.48 4.27 -15.15
N PHE A 159 -4.53 2.98 -14.83
CA PHE A 159 -5.45 2.46 -13.82
C PHE A 159 -4.82 1.30 -13.03
N PRO A 160 -3.95 1.60 -12.04
CA PRO A 160 -3.21 0.57 -11.30
C PRO A 160 -4.13 -0.39 -10.53
N ASN A 161 -5.31 0.11 -10.10
CA ASN A 161 -6.34 -0.67 -9.42
C ASN A 161 -6.88 -1.84 -10.26
N VAL A 162 -6.62 -1.89 -11.57
CA VAL A 162 -6.90 -3.08 -12.39
C VAL A 162 -6.25 -4.33 -11.80
N LEU A 163 -5.05 -4.19 -11.20
CA LEU A 163 -4.32 -5.27 -10.55
C LEU A 163 -4.88 -5.64 -9.18
N ALA A 164 -5.84 -4.88 -8.63
CA ALA A 164 -6.54 -5.23 -7.39
C ALA A 164 -7.71 -6.18 -7.61
N TYR A 165 -8.26 -6.25 -8.83
CA TYR A 165 -9.43 -7.08 -9.15
C TYR A 165 -9.08 -8.55 -9.30
N ASP A 166 -10.08 -9.40 -9.05
CA ASP A 166 -9.98 -10.83 -9.34
C ASP A 166 -10.04 -11.06 -10.86
N VAL A 167 -9.16 -11.93 -11.33
CA VAL A 167 -9.00 -12.25 -12.74
C VAL A 167 -10.15 -13.12 -13.23
N LYS A 168 -10.51 -14.14 -12.45
CA LYS A 168 -11.47 -15.19 -12.86
C LYS A 168 -12.90 -14.67 -12.90
N GLY A 169 -13.26 -13.78 -11.97
CA GLY A 169 -14.57 -13.15 -11.90
C GLY A 169 -14.60 -11.77 -12.55
N THR A 170 -14.09 -10.76 -11.85
CA THR A 170 -14.38 -9.35 -12.13
C THR A 170 -13.78 -8.86 -13.45
N LEU A 171 -12.49 -9.11 -13.70
CA LEU A 171 -11.82 -8.63 -14.92
C LEU A 171 -12.39 -9.31 -16.16
N THR A 172 -12.40 -10.64 -16.16
CA THR A 172 -12.92 -11.43 -17.30
C THR A 172 -14.37 -11.09 -17.62
N GLY A 173 -15.23 -10.97 -16.60
CA GLY A 173 -16.63 -10.61 -16.80
C GLY A 173 -16.81 -9.23 -17.42
N ARG A 174 -16.03 -8.22 -16.99
CA ARG A 174 -16.09 -6.86 -17.55
C ARG A 174 -15.59 -6.80 -18.99
N PHE A 175 -14.49 -7.49 -19.30
CA PHE A 175 -13.99 -7.55 -20.67
C PHE A 175 -14.99 -8.23 -21.61
N ARG A 176 -15.59 -9.35 -21.17
CA ARG A 176 -16.61 -10.05 -21.94
C ARG A 176 -17.84 -9.17 -22.17
N ALA A 177 -18.36 -8.53 -21.13
CA ALA A 177 -19.51 -7.64 -21.26
C ALA A 177 -19.26 -6.49 -22.23
N LEU A 178 -18.07 -5.88 -22.21
CA LEU A 178 -17.70 -4.84 -23.17
C LEU A 178 -17.62 -5.38 -24.60
N ALA A 179 -17.06 -6.59 -24.78
CA ALA A 179 -17.00 -7.24 -26.09
C ALA A 179 -18.39 -7.64 -26.61
N GLU A 180 -19.31 -8.06 -25.75
CA GLU A 180 -20.69 -8.39 -26.14
C GLU A 180 -21.53 -7.14 -26.46
N MET A 181 -21.32 -6.04 -25.74
CA MET A 181 -22.09 -4.80 -25.94
C MET A 181 -21.62 -3.99 -27.16
N PHE A 182 -20.32 -4.05 -27.48
CA PHE A 182 -19.70 -3.16 -28.45
C PHE A 182 -18.76 -3.88 -29.44
N GLY A 183 -18.61 -5.19 -29.33
CA GLY A 183 -17.90 -5.99 -30.33
C GLY A 183 -18.82 -6.25 -31.50
N GLU A 184 -18.40 -5.77 -32.68
CA GLU A 184 -19.02 -6.11 -33.96
C GLU A 184 -18.81 -7.59 -34.31
#